data_AF-A0A815XHD8-F1
#
_entry.id   AF-A0A815XHD8-F1
#
_cell.length_a   1.000
_cell.length_b   1.000
_cell.length_c   1.000
_cell.angle_alpha   90.00
_cell.angle_beta   90.00
_cell.angle_gamma   90.00
#
_symmetry.space_group_name_H-M   'P 1'
#
loop_
_entity.id
_entity.type
_entity.pdbx_description
1 polymer ?
#
loop_
_entity_poly.entity_id
_entity_poly.type
_entity_poly.pdbx_seq_one_letter_code
_entity_poly.pdbx_strand_id
1 'polypeptide(L)'
;PASFAQALLWHNESFHFTPHLFQVPVYNMPFVYSLHSHHTLSVQHLRYALELIVTKHESLRTSLIFDTHNNRLMQQFTDFNQSQNTLFSFIESTYTTHEQLNHILHEEKYNPHLLNLAQGLVFRCNLVYYNQVSSNDHLSDKDVLIFNFHHAQFDFPSMEMFLHDLNQAYTTSHLLYDDNTLLRYLDCKYK
;
A
#
# COMPACT_ATOMS: atom_id res chain seq x y z
N PRO A 1 14.22 16.62 -1.20
CA PRO A 1 14.07 16.34 -2.65
C PRO A 1 13.73 14.86 -2.87
N ALA A 2 12.94 14.51 -3.89
CA ALA A 2 12.72 13.12 -4.27
C ALA A 2 14.03 12.45 -4.75
N SER A 3 14.12 11.13 -4.59
CA SER A 3 15.21 10.34 -5.16
C SER A 3 15.14 10.35 -6.69
N PHE A 4 16.21 9.90 -7.37
CA PHE A 4 16.23 9.87 -8.82
C PHE A 4 15.16 8.90 -9.36
N ALA A 5 15.05 7.70 -8.80
CA ALA A 5 14.00 6.76 -9.19
C ALA A 5 12.59 7.29 -8.91
N GLN A 6 12.33 7.96 -7.78
CA GLN A 6 11.04 8.59 -7.51
C GLN A 6 10.71 9.67 -8.55
N ALA A 7 11.68 10.53 -8.89
CA ALA A 7 11.49 11.57 -9.89
C ALA A 7 11.24 10.98 -11.28
N LEU A 8 11.95 9.92 -11.65
CA LEU A 8 11.76 9.21 -12.92
C LEU A 8 10.39 8.54 -12.99
N LEU A 9 9.95 7.85 -11.92
CA LEU A 9 8.63 7.22 -11.84
C LEU A 9 7.53 8.27 -11.99
N TRP A 10 7.57 9.34 -11.18
CA TRP A 10 6.59 10.42 -11.24
C TRP A 10 6.56 11.11 -12.61
N HIS A 11 7.72 11.31 -13.23
CA HIS A 11 7.82 11.93 -14.55
C HIS A 11 7.24 11.04 -15.65
N ASN A 12 7.52 9.73 -15.61
CA ASN A 12 6.94 8.77 -16.53
C ASN A 12 5.42 8.72 -16.34
N GLU A 13 4.94 8.68 -15.10
CA GLU A 13 3.51 8.79 -14.77
C GLU A 13 2.92 10.07 -15.39
N SER A 14 3.53 11.23 -15.10
CA SER A 14 3.14 12.56 -15.58
C SER A 14 3.12 12.70 -17.11
N PHE A 15 4.04 12.04 -17.82
CA PHE A 15 4.07 12.04 -19.28
C PHE A 15 3.07 11.06 -19.91
N HIS A 16 2.80 9.93 -19.26
CA HIS A 16 1.72 9.04 -19.63
C HIS A 16 0.33 9.65 -19.33
N PHE A 17 0.25 10.74 -18.55
CA PHE A 17 -0.93 11.59 -18.41
C PHE A 17 -1.08 12.66 -19.52
N THR A 18 -0.76 12.31 -20.76
CA THR A 18 -1.33 13.04 -21.91
C THR A 18 -2.78 12.58 -22.08
N PRO A 19 -3.78 13.47 -22.28
CA PRO A 19 -5.21 13.14 -22.07
C PRO A 19 -5.82 12.14 -23.07
N HIS A 20 -5.02 11.52 -23.93
CA HIS A 20 -5.47 10.75 -25.09
C HIS A 20 -4.75 9.41 -25.25
N LEU A 21 -3.83 9.05 -24.35
CA LEU A 21 -3.13 7.77 -24.39
C LEU A 21 -3.16 7.15 -23.01
N PHE A 22 -3.93 6.07 -22.88
CA PHE A 22 -3.96 5.07 -21.81
C PHE A 22 -3.24 5.47 -20.51
N GLN A 23 -4.02 5.83 -19.48
CA GLN A 23 -3.54 5.86 -18.10
C GLN A 23 -3.15 4.42 -17.73
N VAL A 24 -1.87 4.07 -17.89
CA VAL A 24 -1.37 2.77 -17.42
C VAL A 24 -0.80 3.03 -16.03
N PRO A 25 -1.45 2.58 -14.95
CA PRO A 25 -0.82 2.62 -13.62
C PRO A 25 0.22 1.50 -13.57
N VAL A 26 1.38 1.77 -14.16
CA VAL A 26 2.53 0.85 -14.18
C VAL A 26 3.12 0.68 -12.75
N TYR A 27 2.60 1.41 -11.77
CA TYR A 27 3.23 1.58 -10.46
C TYR A 27 2.41 1.12 -9.25
N ASN A 28 1.20 0.57 -9.45
CA ASN A 28 0.54 -0.18 -8.37
C ASN A 28 1.22 -1.55 -8.22
N MET A 29 1.48 -1.95 -6.98
CA MET A 29 2.10 -3.22 -6.62
C MET A 29 1.16 -4.01 -5.68
N PRO A 30 0.13 -4.69 -6.22
CA PRO A 30 -0.73 -5.55 -5.43
C PRO A 30 -0.03 -6.88 -5.09
N PHE A 31 -0.01 -7.21 -3.81
CA PHE A 31 0.41 -8.49 -3.23
C PHE A 31 -0.83 -9.19 -2.68
N VAL A 32 -1.08 -10.41 -3.16
CA VAL A 32 -2.29 -11.17 -2.88
C VAL A 32 -1.96 -12.34 -1.97
N TYR A 33 -2.72 -12.49 -0.90
CA TYR A 33 -2.56 -13.52 0.11
C TYR A 33 -3.88 -14.26 0.32
N SER A 34 -3.78 -15.56 0.53
CA SER A 34 -4.86 -16.39 1.04
C SER A 34 -4.41 -17.07 2.33
N LEU A 35 -5.36 -17.36 3.22
CA LEU A 35 -5.05 -18.10 4.44
C LEU A 35 -4.92 -19.59 4.15
N HIS A 36 -4.05 -20.27 4.88
CA HIS A 36 -4.00 -21.73 4.86
C HIS A 36 -5.29 -22.31 5.43
N SER A 37 -5.65 -23.52 5.00
CA SER A 37 -6.90 -24.14 5.42
C SER A 37 -6.99 -24.27 6.94
N HIS A 38 -8.18 -24.02 7.49
CA HIS A 38 -8.48 -23.97 8.92
C HIS A 38 -7.84 -22.82 9.72
N HIS A 39 -7.09 -21.92 9.08
CA HIS A 39 -6.62 -20.70 9.74
C HIS A 39 -7.66 -19.58 9.63
N THR A 40 -7.65 -18.72 10.65
CA THR A 40 -8.42 -17.48 10.66
C THR A 40 -7.52 -16.30 11.01
N LEU A 41 -7.88 -15.11 10.54
CA LEU A 41 -7.16 -13.87 10.81
C LEU A 41 -8.14 -12.83 11.34
N SER A 42 -7.90 -12.27 12.53
CA SER A 42 -8.71 -11.17 13.07
C SER A 42 -8.46 -9.92 12.26
N VAL A 43 -9.55 -9.35 11.73
CA VAL A 43 -9.57 -8.13 10.94
C VAL A 43 -9.22 -6.93 11.80
N GLN A 44 -9.73 -6.88 13.04
CA GLN A 44 -9.39 -5.82 13.98
C GLN A 44 -7.90 -5.80 14.33
N HIS A 45 -7.29 -6.97 14.64
CA HIS A 45 -5.86 -7.05 14.93
C HIS A 45 -5.00 -6.71 13.71
N LEU A 46 -5.42 -7.15 12.52
CA LEU A 46 -4.76 -6.78 11.26
C LEU A 46 -4.78 -5.28 11.06
N ARG A 47 -5.94 -4.63 11.20
CA ARG A 47 -6.07 -3.18 11.03
C ARG A 47 -5.15 -2.42 11.99
N TYR A 48 -5.15 -2.80 13.26
CA TYR A 48 -4.28 -2.19 14.26
C TYR A 48 -2.80 -2.41 13.96
N ALA A 49 -2.40 -3.61 13.55
CA ALA A 49 -1.03 -3.91 13.17
C ALA A 49 -0.58 -3.06 11.98
N LEU A 50 -1.43 -2.89 10.95
CA LEU A 50 -1.14 -2.04 9.80
C LEU A 50 -1.01 -0.56 10.19
N GLU A 51 -1.83 -0.07 11.11
CA GLU A 51 -1.70 1.29 11.66
C GLU A 51 -0.34 1.50 12.33
N LEU A 52 0.15 0.53 13.11
CA LEU A 52 1.49 0.57 13.71
C LEU A 52 2.60 0.57 12.65
N ILE A 53 2.49 -0.25 11.61
CA ILE A 53 3.48 -0.35 10.52
C ILE A 53 3.58 0.96 9.73
N VAL A 54 2.43 1.52 9.30
CA VAL A 54 2.38 2.80 8.59
C VAL A 54 2.89 3.93 9.49
N THR A 55 2.70 3.81 10.81
CA THR A 55 3.29 4.72 11.79
C THR A 55 4.80 4.64 11.88
N LYS A 56 5.34 3.42 11.96
CA LYS A 56 6.77 3.15 12.02
C LYS A 56 7.50 3.59 10.74
N HIS A 57 6.90 3.37 9.57
CA HIS A 57 7.58 3.59 8.29
C HIS A 57 7.16 4.88 7.60
N GLU A 58 8.06 5.86 7.61
CA GLU A 58 7.84 7.17 6.99
C GLU A 58 7.54 7.08 5.48
N SER A 59 8.13 6.12 4.76
CA SER A 59 7.89 5.93 3.33
C SER A 59 6.41 5.70 3.00
N LEU A 60 5.69 4.98 3.87
CA LEU A 60 4.25 4.70 3.72
C LEU A 60 3.36 5.91 4.03
N ARG A 61 3.94 7.03 4.46
CA ARG A 61 3.25 8.30 4.75
C ARG A 61 3.87 9.50 4.03
N THR A 62 4.76 9.24 3.07
CA THR A 62 5.46 10.27 2.32
C THR A 62 4.65 10.64 1.09
N SER A 63 4.28 11.91 0.97
CA SER A 63 3.72 12.45 -0.26
C SER A 63 4.81 12.89 -1.22
N LEU A 64 4.53 12.78 -2.53
CA LEU A 64 5.35 13.33 -3.59
C LEU A 64 4.61 14.51 -4.22
N ILE A 65 5.16 15.72 -4.05
CA ILE A 65 4.56 16.97 -4.51
C ILE A 65 5.53 17.67 -5.45
N PHE A 66 5.04 18.07 -6.62
CA PHE A 66 5.83 18.82 -7.57
C PHE A 66 5.85 20.30 -7.19
N ASP A 67 7.03 20.82 -6.85
CA ASP A 67 7.26 22.24 -6.63
C ASP A 67 7.44 22.93 -7.98
N THR A 68 6.41 23.67 -8.39
CA THR A 68 6.39 24.41 -9.66
C THR A 68 7.33 25.61 -9.68
N HIS A 69 7.68 26.18 -8.52
CA HIS A 69 8.60 27.32 -8.44
C HIS A 69 10.05 26.88 -8.69
N ASN A 70 10.42 25.72 -8.13
CA ASN A 70 11.76 25.17 -8.27
C ASN A 70 11.87 24.12 -9.38
N ASN A 71 10.76 23.79 -10.05
CA ASN A 71 10.63 22.76 -11.08
C ASN A 71 11.20 21.40 -10.62
N ARG A 72 10.86 20.98 -9.40
CA ARG A 72 11.44 19.79 -8.74
C ARG A 72 10.38 19.00 -7.97
N LEU A 73 10.51 17.68 -8.02
CA LEU A 73 9.72 16.79 -7.17
C LEU A 73 10.27 16.77 -5.74
N MET A 74 9.39 17.01 -4.78
CA MET A 74 9.69 17.07 -3.36
C MET A 74 8.99 15.95 -2.61
N GLN A 75 9.67 15.44 -1.58
CA GLN A 75 9.09 14.52 -0.60
C GLN A 75 8.61 15.35 0.59
N GLN A 76 7.38 15.12 1.02
CA GLN A 76 6.83 15.73 2.23
C GLN A 76 6.27 14.64 3.13
N PHE A 77 6.72 14.64 4.38
CA PHE A 77 6.17 13.76 5.40
C PHE A 77 4.96 14.44 6.03
N THR A 78 3.87 13.69 6.21
CA THR A 78 2.72 14.17 6.97
C THR A 78 2.92 13.82 8.45
N ASP A 79 3.04 14.83 9.31
CA ASP A 79 3.13 14.62 10.76
C ASP A 79 1.77 14.22 11.35
N PHE A 80 1.81 13.18 12.19
CA PHE A 80 0.64 12.57 12.85
C PHE A 80 -0.25 13.54 13.62
N ASN A 81 0.35 14.59 14.19
CA ASN A 81 -0.31 15.43 15.18
C ASN A 81 -1.19 16.54 14.57
N GLN A 82 -1.23 16.69 13.25
CA GLN A 82 -1.89 17.85 12.61
C GLN A 82 -3.07 17.52 11.70
N SER A 83 -3.35 16.26 11.38
CA SER A 83 -4.42 15.94 10.44
C SER A 83 -5.26 14.74 10.87
N GLN A 84 -6.57 14.87 10.74
CA GLN A 84 -7.54 13.76 10.75
C GLN A 84 -7.41 12.89 9.48
N ASN A 85 -6.22 12.77 8.92
CA ASN A 85 -6.01 12.12 7.64
C ASN A 85 -5.96 10.60 7.81
N THR A 86 -6.68 9.91 6.95
CA THR A 86 -6.56 8.46 6.74
C THR A 86 -5.12 8.11 6.40
N LEU A 87 -4.47 7.27 7.22
CA LEU A 87 -3.07 6.88 7.01
C LEU A 87 -2.88 5.98 5.78
N PHE A 88 -3.87 5.16 5.50
CA PHE A 88 -3.91 4.25 4.37
C PHE A 88 -5.36 3.81 4.13
N SER A 89 -5.69 3.38 2.92
CA SER A 89 -7.05 2.89 2.63
C SER A 89 -7.23 1.48 3.18
N PHE A 90 -8.22 1.26 4.04
CA PHE A 90 -8.64 -0.07 4.49
C PHE A 90 -10.07 -0.29 4.03
N ILE A 91 -10.29 -1.22 3.10
CA ILE A 91 -11.61 -1.46 2.51
C ILE A 91 -11.97 -2.94 2.51
N GLU A 92 -13.27 -3.19 2.37
CA GLU A 92 -13.84 -4.53 2.30
C GLU A 92 -14.60 -4.67 0.98
N SER A 93 -14.40 -5.78 0.30
CA SER A 93 -15.06 -6.16 -0.94
C SER A 93 -15.60 -7.58 -0.82
N THR A 94 -16.50 -7.98 -1.71
CA THR A 94 -17.04 -9.34 -1.75
C THR A 94 -16.96 -9.92 -3.15
N TYR A 95 -16.78 -11.23 -3.25
CA TYR A 95 -16.87 -11.95 -4.53
C TYR A 95 -17.62 -13.27 -4.37
N THR A 96 -18.32 -13.69 -5.42
CA THR A 96 -18.99 -15.00 -5.51
C THR A 96 -18.47 -15.84 -6.67
N THR A 97 -17.87 -15.21 -7.68
CA THR A 97 -17.31 -15.89 -8.86
C THR A 97 -15.84 -15.55 -9.09
N HIS A 98 -15.16 -16.41 -9.86
CA HIS A 98 -13.76 -16.18 -10.22
C HIS A 98 -13.59 -14.93 -11.10
N GLU A 99 -14.55 -14.63 -11.96
CA GLU A 99 -14.53 -13.42 -12.79
C GLU A 99 -14.59 -12.14 -11.95
N GLN A 100 -15.39 -12.13 -10.88
CA GLN A 100 -15.46 -11.00 -9.95
C GLN A 100 -14.13 -10.82 -9.20
N LEU A 101 -13.53 -11.91 -8.72
CA LEU A 101 -12.22 -11.84 -8.08
C LEU A 101 -11.15 -11.34 -9.06
N ASN A 102 -11.13 -11.84 -10.29
CA ASN A 102 -10.21 -11.37 -11.32
C ASN A 102 -10.43 -9.90 -11.66
N HIS A 103 -11.67 -9.42 -11.67
CA HIS A 103 -11.96 -8.00 -11.85
C HIS A 103 -11.41 -7.16 -10.70
N ILE A 104 -11.57 -7.58 -9.44
CA ILE A 104 -10.99 -6.90 -8.28
C ILE A 104 -9.46 -6.85 -8.39
N LEU A 105 -8.80 -7.97 -8.73
CA LEU A 105 -7.35 -8.02 -8.93
C LEU A 105 -6.88 -7.13 -10.08
N HIS A 106 -7.66 -7.07 -11.17
CA HIS A 106 -7.40 -6.16 -12.27
C HIS A 106 -7.51 -4.71 -11.84
N GLU A 107 -8.56 -4.34 -11.09
CA GLU A 107 -8.71 -2.97 -10.56
C GLU A 107 -7.57 -2.60 -9.60
N GLU A 108 -7.20 -3.47 -8.66
CA GLU A 108 -6.07 -3.21 -7.76
C GLU A 108 -4.78 -2.91 -8.53
N LYS A 109 -4.56 -3.58 -9.66
CA LYS A 109 -3.39 -3.35 -10.51
C LYS A 109 -3.53 -2.15 -11.44
N TYR A 110 -4.71 -1.93 -12.02
CA TYR A 110 -4.90 -1.06 -13.18
C TYR A 110 -5.77 0.18 -12.95
N ASN A 111 -6.27 0.40 -11.74
CA ASN A 111 -7.02 1.60 -11.40
C ASN A 111 -6.08 2.67 -10.78
N PRO A 112 -5.83 3.80 -11.48
CA PRO A 112 -4.92 4.84 -11.01
C PRO A 112 -5.47 5.68 -9.85
N HIS A 113 -6.75 5.51 -9.50
CA HIS A 113 -7.40 6.29 -8.44
C HIS A 113 -7.34 5.62 -7.06
N LEU A 114 -6.79 4.40 -6.97
CA LEU A 114 -6.73 3.66 -5.70
C LEU A 114 -5.66 4.20 -4.74
N LEU A 115 -4.61 4.82 -5.27
CA LEU A 115 -3.48 5.37 -4.53
C LEU A 115 -3.28 6.83 -4.96
N ASN A 116 -2.83 7.68 -4.05
CA ASN A 116 -2.61 9.10 -4.32
C ASN A 116 -1.29 9.57 -3.70
N LEU A 117 -0.24 9.64 -4.53
CA LEU A 117 1.08 10.11 -4.13
C LEU A 117 1.08 11.53 -3.59
N ALA A 118 0.28 12.43 -4.14
CA ALA A 118 0.26 13.83 -3.71
C ALA A 118 -0.32 13.99 -2.28
N GLN A 119 -1.16 13.06 -1.85
CA GLN A 119 -1.76 13.02 -0.52
C GLN A 119 -1.04 12.07 0.44
N GLY A 120 0.00 11.35 -0.02
CA GLY A 120 0.67 10.33 0.79
C GLY A 120 -0.14 9.06 1.02
N LEU A 121 -1.23 8.85 0.27
CA LEU A 121 -2.05 7.63 0.29
C LEU A 121 -1.41 6.58 -0.62
N VAL A 122 -0.29 6.03 -0.17
CA VAL A 122 0.60 5.16 -0.98
C VAL A 122 0.49 3.68 -0.62
N PHE A 123 -0.36 3.36 0.36
CA PHE A 123 -0.67 2.01 0.79
C PHE A 123 -2.18 1.82 0.90
N ARG A 124 -2.64 0.63 0.55
CA ARG A 124 -4.03 0.19 0.62
C ARG A 124 -4.10 -1.28 1.03
N CYS A 125 -5.06 -1.61 1.88
CA CYS A 125 -5.45 -2.95 2.24
C CYS A 125 -6.89 -3.20 1.78
N ASN A 126 -7.11 -4.28 1.03
CA ASN A 126 -8.43 -4.71 0.59
C ASN A 126 -8.70 -6.14 1.08
N LEU A 127 -9.74 -6.29 1.90
CA LEU A 127 -10.23 -7.57 2.38
C LEU A 127 -11.34 -8.05 1.45
N VAL A 128 -11.09 -9.09 0.70
CA VAL A 128 -11.99 -9.60 -0.33
C VAL A 128 -12.65 -10.88 0.18
N TYR A 129 -13.85 -10.74 0.72
CA TYR A 129 -14.60 -11.84 1.34
C TYR A 129 -15.30 -12.70 0.31
N TYR A 130 -15.27 -14.01 0.51
CA TYR A 130 -16.08 -14.91 -0.27
C TYR A 130 -17.54 -14.86 0.19
N ASN A 131 -18.45 -14.59 -0.74
CA ASN A 131 -19.90 -14.51 -0.60
C ASN A 131 -20.42 -13.30 0.22
N GLN A 132 -19.93 -13.08 1.44
CA GLN A 132 -20.36 -11.97 2.29
C GLN A 132 -19.28 -11.56 3.27
N VAL A 133 -19.30 -10.30 3.70
CA VAL A 133 -18.43 -9.80 4.78
C VAL A 133 -18.68 -10.60 6.05
N SER A 134 -17.60 -11.02 6.70
CA SER A 134 -17.68 -11.86 7.89
C SER A 134 -18.28 -11.09 9.07
N SER A 135 -19.23 -11.72 9.77
CA SER A 135 -19.86 -11.15 10.97
C SER A 135 -19.05 -11.39 12.25
N ASN A 136 -18.00 -12.21 12.20
CA ASN A 136 -17.21 -12.59 13.37
C ASN A 136 -15.85 -11.89 13.47
N ASP A 137 -15.60 -10.84 12.69
CA ASP A 137 -14.31 -10.12 12.59
C ASP A 137 -13.14 -10.99 12.10
N HIS A 138 -13.38 -12.15 11.49
CA HIS A 138 -12.31 -13.02 11.00
C HIS A 138 -12.39 -13.28 9.49
N LEU A 139 -11.23 -13.24 8.84
CA LEU A 139 -11.01 -13.84 7.53
C LEU A 139 -10.79 -15.34 7.66
N SER A 140 -11.15 -16.07 6.61
CA SER A 140 -11.01 -17.51 6.45
C SER A 140 -10.15 -17.88 5.24
N ASP A 141 -9.92 -19.18 5.04
CA ASP A 141 -9.15 -19.72 3.90
C ASP A 141 -9.81 -19.50 2.53
N LYS A 142 -11.08 -19.07 2.51
CA LYS A 142 -11.79 -18.67 1.29
C LYS A 142 -11.64 -17.19 0.97
N ASP A 143 -11.20 -16.38 1.93
CA ASP A 143 -11.09 -14.95 1.75
C ASP A 143 -9.71 -14.59 1.19
N VAL A 144 -9.62 -13.44 0.55
CA VAL A 144 -8.39 -12.95 -0.07
C VAL A 144 -8.00 -11.62 0.58
N LEU A 145 -6.74 -11.51 0.96
CA LEU A 145 -6.13 -10.29 1.49
C LEU A 145 -5.24 -9.68 0.43
N ILE A 146 -5.46 -8.40 0.11
CA ILE A 146 -4.64 -7.68 -0.87
C ILE A 146 -3.96 -6.50 -0.18
N PHE A 147 -2.64 -6.45 -0.27
CA PHE A 147 -1.83 -5.28 0.07
C PHE A 147 -1.36 -4.61 -1.20
N ASN A 148 -1.72 -3.36 -1.41
CA ASN A 148 -1.37 -2.62 -2.61
C ASN A 148 -0.54 -1.40 -2.25
N PHE A 149 0.64 -1.30 -2.86
CA PHE A 149 1.59 -0.22 -2.63
C PHE A 149 1.85 0.56 -3.90
N HIS A 150 2.16 1.84 -3.76
CA HIS A 150 2.71 2.61 -4.87
C HIS A 150 4.22 2.34 -4.97
N HIS A 151 4.70 1.92 -6.14
CA HIS A 151 6.10 1.55 -6.37
C HIS A 151 7.08 2.71 -6.07
N ALA A 152 6.65 3.96 -6.18
CA ALA A 152 7.48 5.10 -5.80
C ALA A 152 7.81 5.19 -4.29
N GLN A 153 7.13 4.41 -3.43
CA GLN A 153 7.36 4.37 -1.98
C GLN A 153 7.65 2.96 -1.43
N PHE A 154 7.63 1.93 -2.29
CA PHE A 154 7.79 0.55 -1.88
C PHE A 154 8.50 -0.27 -2.97
N ASP A 155 9.25 -1.28 -2.55
CA ASP A 155 9.97 -2.20 -3.45
C ASP A 155 9.86 -3.65 -2.98
N PHE A 156 10.34 -4.61 -3.76
CA PHE A 156 10.25 -6.03 -3.40
C PHE A 156 11.03 -6.39 -2.12
N PRO A 157 12.26 -5.92 -1.89
CA PRO A 157 12.96 -6.16 -0.62
C PRO A 157 12.22 -5.62 0.60
N SER A 158 11.54 -4.48 0.47
CA SER A 158 10.69 -3.89 1.53
C SER A 158 9.58 -4.85 1.98
N MET A 159 9.15 -5.77 1.13
CA MET A 159 8.10 -6.74 1.46
C MET A 159 8.50 -7.68 2.62
N GLU A 160 9.76 -8.12 2.67
CA GLU A 160 10.23 -9.01 3.74
C GLU A 160 10.19 -8.30 5.11
N MET A 161 10.66 -7.05 5.14
CA MET A 161 10.63 -6.21 6.33
C MET A 161 9.20 -5.88 6.77
N PHE A 162 8.33 -5.55 5.80
CA PHE A 162 6.92 -5.30 6.07
C PHE A 162 6.23 -6.52 6.69
N LEU A 163 6.47 -7.73 6.17
CA LEU A 163 5.87 -8.95 6.72
C LEU A 163 6.43 -9.32 8.10
N HIS A 164 7.72 -9.07 8.32
CA HIS A 164 8.35 -9.25 9.64
C HIS A 164 7.67 -8.36 10.69
N ASP A 165 7.57 -7.06 10.41
CA ASP A 165 6.92 -6.10 11.29
C ASP A 165 5.42 -6.40 11.44
N LEU A 166 4.73 -6.79 10.36
CA LEU A 166 3.32 -7.19 10.42
C LEU A 166 3.11 -8.37 11.36
N ASN A 167 3.94 -9.40 11.27
CA ASN A 167 3.83 -10.56 12.14
C ASN A 167 4.06 -10.19 13.61
N GLN A 168 5.05 -9.35 13.88
CA GLN A 168 5.33 -8.86 15.22
C GLN A 168 4.17 -8.00 15.76
N ALA A 169 3.73 -7.00 15.00
CA ALA A 169 2.65 -6.10 15.36
C ALA A 169 1.35 -6.86 15.59
N TYR A 170 1.01 -7.80 14.72
CA TYR A 170 -0.19 -8.61 14.82
C TYR A 170 -0.16 -9.53 16.04
N THR A 171 0.98 -10.17 16.33
CA THR A 171 1.11 -11.13 17.43
C THR A 171 1.21 -10.46 18.80
N THR A 172 1.88 -9.31 18.88
CA THR A 172 2.23 -8.66 20.16
C THR A 172 1.48 -7.35 20.41
N SER A 173 0.73 -6.85 19.42
CA SER A 173 0.11 -5.50 19.45
C SER A 173 1.13 -4.39 19.68
N HIS A 174 2.40 -4.61 19.32
CA HIS A 174 3.49 -3.68 19.51
C HIS A 174 4.56 -3.84 18.42
N LEU A 175 5.23 -2.76 18.06
CA LEU A 175 6.40 -2.79 17.18
C LEU A 175 7.63 -2.31 17.94
N LEU A 176 8.70 -3.10 17.88
CA LEU A 176 9.99 -2.62 18.36
C LEU A 176 10.55 -1.60 17.35
N TYR A 177 11.00 -0.47 17.89
CA TYR A 177 11.66 0.55 17.09
C TYR A 177 13.15 0.23 17.02
N ASP A 178 13.58 -0.32 15.89
CA ASP A 178 15.00 -0.49 15.54
C ASP A 178 15.24 0.26 14.23
N ASP A 179 16.05 1.34 14.28
CA ASP A 179 16.37 2.20 13.13
C ASP A 179 17.00 1.44 11.95
N ASN A 180 17.57 0.26 12.19
CA ASN A 180 18.12 -0.62 11.15
C ASN A 180 17.05 -1.37 10.36
N THR A 181 15.79 -1.32 10.79
CA THR A 181 14.64 -2.03 10.18
C THR A 181 13.62 -1.09 9.52
N LEU A 182 13.99 0.17 9.28
CA LEU A 182 13.12 1.11 8.59
C LEU A 182 13.01 0.76 7.10
N LEU A 183 11.78 0.68 6.58
CA LEU A 183 11.53 0.69 5.15
C LEU A 183 12.15 1.95 4.55
N ARG A 184 13.29 1.78 3.90
CA ARG A 184 13.93 2.81 3.09
C ARG A 184 13.64 2.44 1.66
N TYR A 185 12.95 3.32 0.94
CA TYR A 185 12.91 3.21 -0.52
C TYR A 185 14.35 3.24 -1.02
N LEU A 186 14.87 2.06 -1.38
CA LEU A 186 16.20 1.96 -1.95
C LEU A 186 16.01 2.26 -3.43
N ASP A 187 16.69 3.32 -3.89
CA ASP A 187 16.82 3.70 -5.30
C ASP A 187 17.49 2.52 -6.02
N CYS A 188 16.71 1.49 -6.35
CA CYS A 188 17.14 0.34 -7.11
C CYS A 188 17.37 0.86 -8.52
N LYS A 189 18.56 1.41 -8.73
CA LYS A 189 19.14 1.49 -10.06
C LYS A 189 19.09 0.08 -10.61
N TYR A 190 18.15 -0.17 -11.51
CA TYR A 190 18.24 -1.29 -12.43
C TYR A 190 19.63 -1.17 -13.07
N LYS A 191 20.55 -2.04 -12.65
CA LYS A 191 21.84 -2.25 -13.31
C LYS A 191 21.62 -3.10 -14.54
#